data_AF-A0A950YJ00-F1
#
_entry.id   AF-A0A950YJ00-F1
#
_cell.length_a   1.000
_cell.length_b   1.000
_cell.length_c   1.000
_cell.angle_alpha   90.00
_cell.angle_beta   90.00
_cell.angle_gamma   90.00
#
_symmetry.space_group_name_H-M   'P 1'
#
loop_
_entity.id
_entity.type
_entity.pdbx_description
1 polymer ?
#
loop_
_entity_poly.entity_id
_entity_poly.type
_entity_poly.pdbx_seq_one_letter_code
_entity_poly.pdbx_strand_id
1 'polypeptide(L)' 'MRLRVNPIQCVAHGLCGELLPEAIRLDDWGYPIIEGELTPELVVHARRAAAACPTLALLLESDGT' A
#
# COMPACT_ATOMS: atom_id res chain seq x y z
N MET A 1 7.16 -9.81 4.37
CA MET A 1 5.82 -9.26 4.09
C MET A 1 5.98 -8.30 2.94
N ARG A 2 5.08 -8.33 1.96
CA ARG A 2 5.20 -7.51 0.75
C ARG A 2 3.93 -6.74 0.47
N LEU A 3 4.07 -5.46 0.16
CA LEU A 3 2.97 -4.65 -0.38
C LEU A 3 2.85 -4.88 -1.89
N ARG A 4 1.61 -4.93 -2.36
CA ARG A 4 1.27 -4.94 -3.78
C ARG A 4 0.01 -4.11 -4.03
N VAL A 5 -0.10 -3.61 -5.25
CA VAL A 5 -1.28 -2.88 -5.71
C VAL A 5 -1.89 -3.66 -6.86
N ASN A 6 -3.20 -3.87 -6.84
CA ASN A 6 -3.97 -4.26 -8.01
C ASN A 6 -4.30 -2.99 -8.82
N PRO A 7 -3.64 -2.75 -9.97
CA PRO A 7 -3.85 -1.53 -10.73
C PRO A 7 -5.23 -1.46 -11.41
N ILE A 8 -5.91 -2.60 -11.59
CA ILE A 8 -7.24 -2.65 -12.20
C ILE A 8 -8.31 -2.19 -11.19
N GLN A 9 -8.13 -2.50 -9.89
CA GLN A 9 -9.06 -2.12 -8.83
C GLN A 9 -8.74 -0.75 -8.21
N CYS A 10 -7.51 -0.26 -8.38
CA CYS A 10 -7.12 1.05 -7.86
C CYS A 10 -7.79 2.15 -8.68
N VAL A 11 -8.44 3.09 -7.98
CA VAL A 11 -9.06 4.28 -8.58
C VAL A 11 -8.56 5.58 -7.91
N ALA A 12 -7.30 5.56 -7.44
CA ALA A 12 -6.58 6.72 -6.92
C ALA A 12 -7.24 7.47 -5.74
N HIS A 13 -7.76 6.75 -4.74
CA HIS A 13 -8.31 7.37 -3.51
C HIS A 13 -7.25 8.05 -2.62
N GLY A 14 -5.95 7.79 -2.80
CA GLY A 14 -4.86 8.45 -2.07
C GLY A 14 -4.60 8.00 -0.62
N LEU A 15 -5.57 7.41 0.08
CA LEU A 15 -5.46 7.04 1.51
C LEU A 15 -4.23 6.18 1.85
N CYS A 16 -3.80 5.31 0.93
CA CYS A 16 -2.63 4.46 1.15
C CYS A 16 -1.32 5.27 1.32
N GLY A 17 -1.13 6.32 0.53
CA GLY A 17 0.02 7.22 0.65
C GLY A 17 -0.05 8.12 1.88
N GLU A 18 -1.26 8.47 2.34
CA GLU A 18 -1.43 9.23 3.59
C GLU A 18 -1.18 8.38 4.84
N LEU A 19 -1.59 7.10 4.81
CA LEU A 19 -1.50 6.19 5.95
C LEU A 19 -0.16 5.46 6.06
N LEU A 20 0.60 5.38 4.97
CA LEU A 20 1.91 4.75 4.91
C LEU A 20 2.86 5.51 3.96
N PRO A 21 3.17 6.79 4.26
CA PRO A 21 4.06 7.61 3.44
C PRO A 21 5.50 7.07 3.39
N GLU A 22 5.90 6.23 4.35
CA GLU A 22 7.24 5.64 4.42
C GLU A 22 7.50 4.59 3.34
N ALA A 23 6.45 3.99 2.77
CA ALA A 23 6.56 2.93 1.77
C ALA A 23 5.69 3.15 0.52
N ILE A 24 4.83 4.18 0.52
CA ILE A 24 3.94 4.49 -0.59
C ILE A 24 4.03 5.97 -0.92
N ARG A 25 4.53 6.25 -2.12
CA ARG A 25 4.43 7.56 -2.78
C ARG A 25 3.20 7.57 -3.68
N LEU A 26 2.55 8.72 -3.83
CA LEU A 26 1.57 8.91 -4.91
C LEU A 26 2.27 9.56 -6.11
N ASP A 27 1.95 9.07 -7.31
CA ASP A 27 2.35 9.71 -8.56
C ASP A 27 1.50 10.97 -8.84
N ASP A 28 1.80 11.64 -9.96
CA ASP A 28 1.12 12.87 -10.36
C ASP A 28 -0.37 12.66 -10.68
N TRP A 29 -0.83 11.41 -10.77
CA TRP A 29 -2.21 11.01 -11.03
C TRP A 29 -2.89 10.41 -9.79
N GLY A 30 -2.22 10.39 -8.64
CA GLY A 30 -2.73 9.85 -7.38
C GLY A 30 -2.65 8.33 -7.25
N TYR A 31 -1.98 7.64 -8.17
CA TYR A 31 -1.76 6.19 -8.06
C TYR A 31 -0.55 5.89 -7.18
N PRO A 32 -0.63 4.82 -6.36
CA PRO A 32 0.45 4.46 -5.45
C PRO A 32 1.64 3.82 -6.18
N ILE A 33 2.82 4.33 -5.88
CA ILE A 33 4.13 3.74 -6.16
C ILE A 33 4.63 3.16 -4.83
N ILE A 34 4.90 1.86 -4.80
CA ILE A 34 5.47 1.20 -3.62
C ILE A 34 6.99 1.34 -3.67
N GLU A 35 7.56 1.90 -2.62
CA GLU A 35 9.00 2.13 -2.47
C GLU A 35 9.52 1.37 -1.26
N GLY A 36 10.66 0.69 -1.43
CA GLY A 36 11.37 0.02 -0.34
C GLY A 36 10.74 -1.29 0.17
N GLU A 37 11.41 -1.88 1.14
CA GLU A 37 10.95 -3.08 1.86
C GLU A 37 10.16 -2.69 3.11
N LEU A 38 9.17 -3.50 3.47
CA LEU A 38 8.46 -3.32 4.73
C LEU A 38 9.32 -3.82 5.90
N THR A 39 9.88 -2.89 6.67
CA THR A 39 10.50 -3.24 7.95
C THR A 39 9.45 -3.80 8.92
N PRO A 40 9.85 -4.60 9.92
CA PRO A 40 8.92 -5.17 10.90
C PRO A 40 8.02 -4.12 11.58
N GLU A 41 8.54 -2.92 11.82
CA GLU A 41 7.81 -1.81 12.45
C GLU A 41 6.71 -1.25 11.53
N LEU A 42 6.96 -1.23 10.21
CA LEU A 42 6.01 -0.73 9.21
C LEU A 42 4.89 -1.72 8.90
N VAL A 43 5.02 -3.01 9.26
CA VAL A 43 3.99 -4.02 8.95
C VAL A 43 2.63 -3.68 9.56
N VAL A 44 2.59 -3.10 10.77
CA VAL A 44 1.34 -2.68 11.41
C VAL A 44 0.68 -1.54 10.63
N HIS A 45 1.47 -0.58 10.16
CA HIS A 45 1.01 0.54 9.36
C HIS A 45 0.55 0.08 7.96
N ALA A 46 1.29 -0.84 7.33
CA ALA A 46 0.93 -1.45 6.06
C ALA A 46 -0.39 -2.22 6.14
N ARG A 47 -0.63 -2.95 7.23
CA ARG A 47 -1.92 -3.63 7.46
C ARG A 47 -3.07 -2.63 7.57
N ARG A 48 -2.87 -1.49 8.24
CA ARG A 48 -3.88 -0.43 8.35
C ARG A 48 -4.14 0.23 7.01
N ALA A 49 -3.10 0.57 6.25
CA ALA A 49 -3.23 1.14 4.91
C ALA A 49 -3.98 0.20 3.96
N ALA A 50 -3.68 -1.11 4.00
CA ALA A 50 -4.37 -2.12 3.19
C ALA A 50 -5.86 -2.22 3.57
N ALA A 51 -6.18 -2.25 4.86
CA ALA A 51 -7.56 -2.31 5.35
C ALA A 51 -8.37 -1.03 5.06
N ALA A 52 -7.71 0.13 4.96
CA ALA A 52 -8.36 1.40 4.64
C ALA A 52 -8.61 1.60 3.13
N CYS A 53 -8.08 0.74 2.26
CA CYS A 53 -8.25 0.88 0.82
C CYS A 53 -9.73 0.64 0.42
N PRO A 54 -10.46 1.66 -0.09
CA PRO A 54 -11.90 1.53 -0.34
C PRO A 54 -12.27 0.49 -1.40
N THR A 55 -11.35 0.21 -2.33
CA THR A 55 -11.54 -0.77 -3.40
C THR A 55 -10.76 -2.07 -3.18
N LEU A 56 -10.15 -2.23 -2.00
CA LEU A 56 -9.31 -3.39 -1.66
C LEU A 56 -8.16 -3.62 -2.66
N ALA A 57 -7.69 -2.55 -3.30
CA ALA A 57 -6.62 -2.60 -4.28
C ALA A 57 -5.22 -2.69 -3.66
N LEU A 58 -5.03 -2.25 -2.42
CA LEU A 58 -3.76 -2.39 -1.70
C LEU A 58 -3.74 -3.72 -0.91
N LEU A 59 -2.73 -4.54 -1.18
CA LEU A 59 -2.59 -5.90 -0.67
C LEU A 59 -1.33 -6.01 0.19
N LEU A 60 -1.45 -6.67 1.33
CA LEU A 60 -0.32 -7.08 2.16
C LEU A 60 -0.21 -8.61 2.12
N GLU A 61 0.80 -9.11 1.42
CA GLU A 61 1.08 -10.54 1.27
C GLU A 61 2.15 -10.98 2.27
N SER A 62 1.98 -12.17 2.85
CA SER A 62 3.09 -12.87 3.50
C SER A 62 4.08 -13.29 2.41
N ASP A 63 5.38 -13.08 2.64
CA ASP A 63 6.38 -13.76 1.81
C ASP A 63 6.17 -15.25 2.07
N GLY A 64 5.71 -15.97 1.04
CA GLY A 64 5.51 -17.41 1.14
C GLY A 64 6.83 -18.08 1.52
N THR A 65 6.74 -19.08 2.40
CA THR A 65 7.80 -20.07 2.62
C THR A 65 8.26 -20.67 1.29
#